data_AF-A0AA90NUR1-F1
#
_entry.id   AF-A0AA90NUR1-F1
#
_cell.length_a   1.000
_cell.length_b   1.000
_cell.length_c   1.000
_cell.angle_alpha   90.00
_cell.angle_beta   90.00
_cell.angle_gamma   90.00
#
_symmetry.space_group_name_H-M   'P 1'
#
loop_
_entity.id
_entity.type
_entity.pdbx_description
1 polymer ?
#
loop_
_entity_poly.entity_id
_entity_poly.type
_entity_poly.pdbx_seq_one_letter_code
_entity_poly.pdbx_strand_id
1 'polypeptide(L)'
;MTIIYQQLAYEQRCQISALKKSGCRQREIEEIISTSQSMVSRELARNTGERGYRHRQAQGRTDRRRTESARASRMTPKMIEVIKSKLRVEWRPEQTIPVRRV
;
A
#
# COMPACT_ATOMS: atom_id res chain seq x y z
N MET A 1 7.16 -25.37 -1.43
CA MET A 1 6.16 -24.44 -0.86
C MET A 1 6.27 -23.12 -1.61
N THR A 2 5.34 -22.89 -2.54
CA THR A 2 5.30 -21.68 -3.38
C THR A 2 5.05 -20.48 -2.48
N ILE A 3 5.96 -19.50 -2.48
CA ILE A 3 5.84 -18.30 -1.64
C ILE A 3 4.80 -17.40 -2.29
N ILE A 4 3.54 -17.61 -1.94
CA ILE A 4 2.47 -16.69 -2.29
C ILE A 4 2.77 -15.38 -1.55
N TYR A 5 2.93 -14.29 -2.28
CA TYR A 5 3.20 -12.97 -1.71
C TYR A 5 1.94 -12.46 -0.98
N GLN A 6 1.68 -12.99 0.21
CA GLN A 6 0.59 -12.56 1.05
C GLN A 6 1.06 -11.38 1.91
N GLN A 7 0.29 -10.30 1.88
CA GLN A 7 0.56 -9.16 2.75
C GLN A 7 0.21 -9.53 4.19
N LEU A 8 1.10 -9.23 5.13
CA LEU A 8 0.84 -9.43 6.54
C LEU A 8 -0.41 -8.66 6.96
N ALA A 9 -1.33 -9.37 7.60
CA ALA A 9 -2.52 -8.78 8.21
C ALA A 9 -2.12 -7.87 9.38
N TYR A 10 -3.01 -6.94 9.74
CA TYR A 10 -2.79 -6.04 10.87
C TYR A 10 -2.58 -6.80 12.19
N GLU A 11 -3.34 -7.88 12.39
CA GLU A 11 -3.24 -8.75 13.57
C GLU A 11 -1.86 -9.41 13.68
N GLN A 12 -1.35 -9.95 12.57
CA GLN A 12 -0.02 -10.55 12.52
C GLN A 12 1.06 -9.51 12.87
N ARG A 13 0.93 -8.26 12.43
CA ARG A 13 1.84 -7.18 12.85
C ARG A 13 1.78 -6.89 14.34
N CYS A 14 0.59 -6.94 14.94
CA CYS A 14 0.42 -6.78 16.38
C CYS A 14 1.12 -7.91 17.14
N GLN A 15 0.94 -9.16 16.69
CA GLN A 15 1.62 -10.33 17.24
C GLN A 15 3.14 -10.22 17.11
N ILE A 16 3.67 -9.86 15.94
CA ILE A 16 5.11 -9.61 15.73
C ILE A 16 5.62 -8.55 16.72
N SER A 17 4.86 -7.47 16.93
CA SER A 17 5.24 -6.41 17.86
C SER A 17 5.26 -6.88 19.31
N ALA A 18 4.34 -7.75 19.72
CA ALA A 18 4.32 -8.32 21.06
C ALA A 18 5.49 -9.28 21.27
N LEU A 19 5.67 -10.24 20.36
CA LEU A 19 6.76 -11.22 20.42
C LEU A 19 8.14 -10.56 20.35
N LYS A 20 8.29 -9.50 19.56
CA LYS A 20 9.56 -8.77 19.49
C LYS A 20 9.88 -8.03 20.79
N LYS A 21 8.87 -7.53 21.51
CA LYS A 21 9.05 -6.95 22.85
C LYS A 21 9.41 -8.02 23.88
N SER A 22 8.90 -9.23 23.73
CA SER A 22 9.24 -10.39 24.58
C SER A 22 10.64 -10.96 24.30
N GLY A 23 11.40 -10.40 23.35
CA GLY A 23 12.77 -10.83 23.04
C GLY A 23 12.85 -12.02 22.07
N CYS A 24 11.73 -12.46 21.49
CA CYS A 24 11.72 -13.61 20.58
C CYS A 24 12.56 -13.36 19.31
N ARG A 25 13.24 -14.42 18.89
CA ARG A 25 13.97 -14.52 17.62
C ARG A 25 12.99 -14.66 16.46
N GLN A 26 13.44 -14.32 15.25
CA GLN A 26 12.58 -14.36 14.07
C GLN A 26 12.05 -15.76 13.74
N ARG A 27 12.81 -16.82 14.04
CA ARG A 27 12.37 -18.22 13.87
C ARG A 27 11.22 -18.59 14.81
N GLU A 28 11.27 -18.12 16.05
CA GLU A 28 10.18 -18.36 17.01
C GLU A 28 8.91 -17.61 16.59
N ILE A 29 9.06 -16.39 16.07
CA ILE A 29 7.95 -15.60 15.53
C ILE A 29 7.31 -16.29 14.30
N GLU A 30 8.15 -16.93 13.47
CA GLU A 30 7.71 -17.71 12.31
C GLU A 30 6.80 -18.88 12.73
N GLU A 31 7.26 -19.67 13.69
CA GLU A 31 6.54 -20.83 14.22
C GLU A 31 5.21 -20.42 14.87
N ILE A 32 5.21 -19.32 15.64
CA ILE A 32 4.01 -18.85 16.36
C ILE A 32 2.95 -18.29 15.41
N ILE A 33 3.34 -17.50 14.42
CA ILE A 33 2.38 -16.78 13.54
C ILE A 33 2.09 -17.60 12.26
N SER A 34 2.74 -18.75 12.08
CA SER A 34 2.60 -19.60 10.88
C SER A 34 2.85 -18.82 9.57
N THR A 35 3.79 -17.88 9.61
CA THR A 35 4.26 -17.12 8.43
C THR A 35 5.62 -17.67 8.02
N SER A 36 6.17 -17.26 6.86
CA SER A 36 7.55 -17.62 6.53
C SER A 36 8.57 -16.68 7.19
N GLN A 37 9.76 -17.20 7.48
CA GLN A 37 10.90 -16.40 7.97
C GLN A 37 11.17 -15.19 7.08
N SER A 38 11.08 -15.39 5.76
CA SER A 38 11.31 -14.36 4.75
C SER A 38 10.31 -13.20 4.86
N MET A 39 9.08 -13.45 5.30
CA MET A 39 8.05 -12.44 5.46
C MET A 39 8.30 -11.60 6.71
N VAL A 40 8.62 -12.25 7.83
CA VAL A 40 8.97 -11.58 9.08
C VAL A 40 10.22 -10.71 8.88
N SER A 41 11.26 -11.26 8.24
CA SER A 41 12.49 -10.53 7.94
C SER A 41 12.24 -9.29 7.08
N ARG A 42 11.51 -9.44 5.96
CA ARG A 42 11.16 -8.31 5.08
C ARG A 42 10.28 -7.27 5.77
N GLU A 43 9.34 -7.69 6.60
CA GLU A 43 8.48 -6.81 7.39
C GLU A 43 9.33 -5.99 8.36
N LEU A 44 10.18 -6.64 9.14
CA LEU A 44 11.06 -5.96 10.08
C LEU A 44 12.03 -5.02 9.36
N ALA A 45 12.67 -5.45 8.27
CA ALA A 45 13.61 -4.61 7.52
C ALA A 45 12.96 -3.34 6.95
N ARG A 46 11.72 -3.43 6.45
CA ARG A 46 11.04 -2.30 5.80
C ARG A 46 10.31 -1.37 6.78
N ASN A 47 9.84 -1.92 7.90
CA ASN A 47 8.92 -1.22 8.80
C ASN A 47 9.47 -0.97 10.21
N THR A 48 10.71 -1.39 10.52
CA THR A 48 11.38 -0.99 11.76
C THR A 48 11.80 0.48 11.68
N GLY A 49 11.52 1.22 12.76
CA GLY A 49 12.01 2.59 12.93
C GLY A 49 13.22 2.64 13.87
N GLU A 50 13.72 3.85 14.11
CA GLU A 50 14.91 4.08 14.96
C GLU A 50 14.72 3.59 16.41
N ARG A 51 13.48 3.57 16.90
CA ARG A 51 13.11 3.12 18.25
C ARG A 51 12.56 1.68 18.28
N GLY A 52 12.90 0.89 17.27
CA GLY A 52 12.45 -0.49 17.13
C GLY A 52 11.13 -0.65 16.34
N TYR A 53 10.55 -1.85 16.42
CA TYR A 53 9.37 -2.22 15.64
C TYR A 53 8.07 -1.81 16.34
N ARG A 54 7.17 -1.12 15.62
CA ARG A 54 5.85 -0.69 16.11
C ARG A 54 4.78 -0.96 15.06
N HIS A 55 3.81 -1.83 15.37
CA HIS A 55 2.76 -2.26 14.44
C HIS A 55 1.99 -1.09 13.79
N ARG A 56 1.64 -0.03 14.53
CA ARG A 56 0.95 1.16 13.98
C ARG A 56 1.79 1.88 12.91
N GLN A 57 3.09 2.04 13.15
CA GLN A 57 4.00 2.67 12.17
C GLN A 57 4.18 1.79 10.94
N ALA A 58 4.32 0.47 11.15
CA ALA A 58 4.43 -0.51 10.08
C ALA A 58 3.20 -0.53 9.16
N GLN A 59 2.01 -0.43 9.74
CA GLN A 59 0.75 -0.32 9.01
C GLN A 59 0.73 0.98 8.17
N GLY A 60 0.97 2.13 8.80
CA GLY A 60 0.98 3.42 8.10
C GLY A 60 1.98 3.50 6.95
N ARG A 61 3.19 2.93 7.12
CA ARG A 61 4.19 2.83 6.04
C ARG A 61 3.74 1.93 4.89
N THR A 62 3.01 0.86 5.20
CA THR A 62 2.47 -0.05 4.19
C THR A 62 1.34 0.63 3.41
N ASP A 63 0.43 1.30 4.10
CA ASP A 63 -0.70 2.00 3.48
C ASP A 63 -0.21 3.15 2.62
N ARG A 64 0.76 3.93 3.11
CA ARG A 64 1.41 4.98 2.32
C ARG A 64 2.01 4.42 1.02
N ARG A 65 2.80 3.33 1.09
CA ARG A 65 3.33 2.67 -0.12
C ARG A 65 2.25 2.19 -1.08
N ARG A 66 1.14 1.64 -0.56
CA ARG A 66 0.00 1.24 -1.41
C ARG A 66 -0.61 2.45 -2.12
N THR A 67 -0.81 3.56 -1.40
CA THR A 67 -1.37 4.79 -2.00
C THR A 67 -0.42 5.43 -3.01
N GLU A 68 0.88 5.47 -2.75
CA GLU A 68 1.90 6.00 -3.66
C GLU A 68 1.98 5.16 -4.94
N SER A 69 2.00 3.82 -4.81
CA SER A 69 1.99 2.91 -5.96
C SER A 69 0.71 3.03 -6.79
N ALA A 70 -0.46 3.12 -6.14
CA ALA A 70 -1.72 3.33 -6.83
C ALA A 70 -1.78 4.68 -7.57
N ARG A 71 -1.22 5.75 -6.99
CA ARG A 71 -1.12 7.06 -7.63
C ARG A 71 -0.19 7.02 -8.85
N ALA A 72 0.99 6.39 -8.72
CA ALA A 72 1.94 6.24 -9.81
C ALA A 72 1.34 5.46 -11.00
N SER A 73 0.49 4.46 -10.73
CA SER A 73 -0.19 3.68 -11.77
C SER A 73 -1.33 4.43 -12.46
N ARG A 74 -2.07 5.29 -11.75
CA ARG A 74 -3.23 6.03 -12.30
C ARG A 74 -2.87 7.28 -13.12
N MET A 75 -1.73 7.92 -12.84
CA MET A 75 -1.34 9.20 -13.44
C MET A 75 -0.01 9.09 -14.19
N THR A 76 0.06 8.22 -15.20
CA THR A 76 1.17 8.33 -16.15
C THR A 76 0.98 9.57 -17.02
N PRO A 77 2.04 10.38 -17.28
CA PRO A 77 1.94 11.61 -18.08
C PRO A 77 1.26 11.39 -19.44
N LYS A 78 1.55 10.24 -20.05
CA LYS A 78 0.97 9.79 -21.32
C LYS A 78 -0.55 9.54 -21.22
N MET A 79 -1.04 8.99 -20.10
CA MET A 79 -2.49 8.82 -19.87
C MET A 79 -3.19 10.17 -19.69
N ILE A 80 -2.57 11.11 -18.98
CA ILE A 80 -3.10 12.46 -18.79
C ILE A 80 -3.18 13.22 -20.12
N GLU A 81 -2.18 13.06 -20.98
CA GLU A 81 -2.16 13.66 -22.31
C GLU A 81 -3.27 13.10 -23.22
N VAL A 82 -3.50 11.78 -23.18
CA VAL A 82 -4.59 11.12 -23.90
C VAL A 82 -5.97 11.58 -23.38
N ILE A 83 -6.13 11.74 -22.06
CA ILE A 83 -7.36 12.26 -21.48
C ILE A 83 -7.58 13.72 -21.92
N LYS A 84 -6.55 14.56 -21.89
CA LYS A 84 -6.62 15.97 -22.31
C LYS A 84 -6.91 16.12 -23.81
N SER A 85 -6.35 15.26 -24.65
CA SER A 85 -6.60 15.31 -26.10
C SER A 85 -8.03 14.89 -26.41
N LYS A 86 -8.57 13.85 -25.76
CA LYS A 86 -9.97 13.43 -25.92
C LYS A 86 -10.99 14.44 -25.37
N LEU A 87 -10.71 15.09 -24.24
CA LEU A 87 -11.54 16.18 -23.69
C LEU A 87 -11.66 17.39 -24.64
N ARG A 88 -10.61 17.70 -25.41
CA ARG A 88 -10.68 18.78 -26.43
C ARG A 88 -11.49 18.39 -27.67
N VAL A 89 -11.58 17.10 -27.97
CA VAL A 89 -12.30 16.60 -29.15
C VAL A 89 -13.80 16.48 -28.88
N GLU A 90 -14.21 16.13 -27.66
CA GLU A 90 -15.64 16.01 -27.31
C GLU A 90 -16.33 17.35 -27.02
N TRP A 91 -15.59 18.42 -26.74
CA TRP A 91 -16.17 19.76 -26.59
C TRP A 91 -16.31 20.44 -27.95
N ARG A 92 -17.23 19.93 -28.77
CA ARG A 92 -17.78 20.71 -29.90
C ARG A 92 -18.72 21.77 -29.31
N PRO A 93 -18.60 23.06 -29.68
CA PRO A 93 -19.41 24.15 -29.12
C PRO A 93 -20.92 24.01 -29.38
N GLU A 94 -21.34 23.04 -30.20
CA GLU A 94 -22.73 22.73 -30.49
C GLU A 94 -23.47 22.02 -29.32
N GLN A 95 -22.76 21.51 -28.29
CA GLN A 95 -23.38 20.74 -27.19
C GLN A 95 -23.70 21.53 -25.91
N THR A 96 -23.38 22.82 -25.83
CA THR A 96 -23.91 23.66 -24.76
C THR A 96 -25.31 24.13 -25.14
N ILE A 97 -26.33 23.36 -24.73
CA ILE A 97 -27.71 23.84 -24.72
C ILE A 97 -27.75 25.08 -23.82
N PRO A 98 -28.20 26.26 -24.30
CA PRO A 98 -28.40 27.40 -23.43
C PRO A 98 -29.59 27.05 -22.52
N VAL A 99 -29.32 26.76 -21.26
CA VAL A 99 -30.35 26.71 -20.23
C VAL A 99 -30.93 28.11 -20.06
N ARG A 100 -32.00 28.39 -20.81
CA ARG A 100 -32.84 29.58 -20.66
C ARG A 100 -33.47 29.48 -19.27
N ARG A 101 -32.95 30.24 -18.30
CA ARG A 101 -33.64 30.44 -17.01
C ARG A 101 -34.93 31.21 -17.30
N VAL A 102 -36.02 30.70 -16.71
CA VAL A 102 -37.36 31.30 -16.68
C VAL A 102 -37.31 32.66 -16.00
#